data_AF-A0A958JTS7-F1
#
_entry.id   AF-A0A958JTS7-F1
#
_cell.length_a   1.000
_cell.length_b   1.000
_cell.length_c   1.000
_cell.angle_alpha   90.00
_cell.angle_beta   90.00
_cell.angle_gamma   90.00
#
_symmetry.space_group_name_H-M   'P 1'
#
loop_
_entity.id
_entity.type
_entity.pdbx_description
1 polymer ?
#
loop_
_entity_poly.entity_id
_entity_poly.type
_entity_poly.pdbx_seq_one_letter_code
_entity_poly.pdbx_strand_id
1 'polypeptide(L)'
;MKKKSIALSLAATLFAAVATPAVVMAASGHGHAPSITDTVPFWVNFIVFCVVMGIILRKPFAGFWGDRADQVASAVNAGKEAAAAASARLEDARAKHGTIDQEVKKLRVRISQEAETEAVRIVEEAKARAVAIKGRAQDGLTAEGGNLETRLREELADQVLLKAEEIIRSRMDSQVDRKLRDGALRDVSNLVQ
;
A
#
# COMPACT_ATOMS: atom_id res chain seq x y z
N MET A 1 -10.25 50.04 7.52
CA MET A 1 -9.54 50.52 8.73
C MET A 1 -9.36 52.04 8.77
N LYS A 2 -8.95 52.70 7.67
CA LYS A 2 -8.70 54.15 7.62
C LYS A 2 -9.89 55.04 8.04
N LYS A 3 -11.11 54.82 7.51
CA LYS A 3 -12.31 55.61 7.93
C LYS A 3 -12.69 55.46 9.42
N LYS A 4 -12.38 54.31 10.04
CA LYS A 4 -12.70 54.01 11.45
C LYS A 4 -11.73 54.70 12.40
N SER A 5 -10.43 54.70 12.09
CA SER A 5 -9.44 55.47 12.86
C SER A 5 -9.63 56.98 12.71
N ILE A 6 -10.08 57.42 11.52
CA ILE A 6 -10.39 58.84 11.26
C ILE A 6 -11.61 59.30 12.08
N ALA A 7 -12.67 58.50 12.19
CA ALA A 7 -13.84 58.88 13.00
C ALA A 7 -13.53 58.94 14.50
N LEU A 8 -12.72 57.99 15.00
CA LEU A 8 -12.30 57.98 16.41
C LEU A 8 -11.30 59.10 16.72
N SER A 9 -10.36 59.38 15.80
CA SER A 9 -9.44 60.51 15.94
C SER A 9 -10.16 61.85 15.84
N LEU A 10 -11.16 61.97 14.95
CA LEU A 10 -11.98 63.18 14.81
C LEU A 10 -12.84 63.44 16.05
N ALA A 11 -13.38 62.39 16.68
CA ALA A 11 -14.11 62.52 17.94
C ALA A 11 -13.18 62.93 19.10
N ALA A 12 -11.96 62.38 19.16
CA ALA A 12 -10.96 62.73 20.16
C ALA A 12 -10.45 64.17 20.00
N THR A 13 -10.21 64.62 18.77
CA THR A 13 -9.81 66.01 18.48
C THR A 13 -10.95 67.00 18.73
N LEU A 14 -12.19 66.63 18.43
CA LEU A 14 -13.37 67.46 18.74
C LEU A 14 -13.56 67.61 20.26
N PHE A 15 -13.37 66.54 21.03
CA PHE A 15 -13.43 66.59 22.49
C PHE A 15 -12.32 67.48 23.09
N ALA A 16 -11.09 67.37 22.58
CA ALA A 16 -9.98 68.23 23.01
C ALA A 16 -10.25 69.72 22.69
N ALA A 17 -10.82 70.03 21.51
CA ALA A 17 -11.19 71.39 21.12
C ALA A 17 -12.35 72.00 21.94
N VAL A 18 -13.25 71.17 22.49
CA VAL A 18 -14.33 71.62 23.38
C VAL A 18 -13.83 71.81 24.83
N ALA A 19 -12.80 71.08 25.25
CA ALA A 19 -12.21 71.17 26.59
C ALA A 19 -11.24 72.37 26.75
N THR A 20 -10.61 72.84 25.67
CA THR A 20 -9.62 73.94 25.74
C THR A 20 -10.17 75.28 26.24
N PRO A 21 -11.39 75.75 25.89
CA PRO A 21 -11.93 76.99 26.43
C PRO A 21 -12.24 76.90 27.93
N ALA A 22 -12.66 75.73 28.42
CA ALA A 22 -12.94 75.52 29.84
C ALA A 22 -11.68 75.60 30.72
N VAL A 23 -10.53 75.13 30.20
CA VAL A 23 -9.23 75.22 30.89
C VAL A 23 -8.64 76.64 30.81
N VAL A 24 -8.82 77.35 29.70
CA VAL A 24 -8.34 78.74 29.53
C VAL A 24 -9.16 79.74 30.36
N MET A 25 -10.48 79.57 30.46
CA MET A 25 -11.36 80.44 31.27
C MET A 25 -11.25 80.19 32.78
N ALA A 26 -10.65 79.07 33.21
CA ALA A 26 -10.33 78.82 34.61
C ALA A 26 -9.10 79.62 35.11
N ALA A 27 -8.31 80.21 34.20
CA ALA A 27 -7.13 81.01 34.53
C ALA A 27 -7.40 82.53 34.60
N SER A 28 -8.54 83.02 34.13
CA SER A 28 -8.93 84.43 34.20
C SER A 28 -9.94 84.65 35.33
N GLY A 29 -9.46 85.01 36.53
CA GLY A 29 -10.32 85.30 37.67
C GLY A 29 -11.12 86.59 37.46
N HIS A 30 -12.45 86.48 37.38
CA HIS A 30 -13.38 87.57 37.65
C HIS A 30 -14.43 87.04 38.65
N GLY A 31 -14.43 87.62 39.84
CA GLY A 31 -15.32 87.23 40.93
C GLY A 31 -16.75 87.70 40.67
N HIS A 32 -17.61 86.77 40.29
CA HIS A 32 -19.06 86.86 40.45
C HIS A 32 -19.58 85.56 41.08
N ALA A 33 -20.47 85.70 42.07
CA ALA A 33 -21.14 84.57 42.70
C ALA A 33 -21.89 83.75 41.62
N PRO A 34 -21.88 82.40 41.67
CA PRO A 34 -22.35 81.56 40.58
C PRO A 34 -23.86 81.78 40.36
N SER A 35 -24.21 82.61 39.39
CA SER A 35 -25.56 82.71 38.87
C SER A 35 -25.79 81.55 37.91
N ILE A 36 -26.98 80.93 37.97
CA ILE A 36 -27.37 79.82 37.07
C ILE A 36 -27.17 80.23 35.59
N THR A 37 -27.33 81.51 35.28
CA THR A 37 -27.13 82.09 33.95
C THR A 37 -25.73 81.90 33.38
N ASP A 38 -24.69 81.86 34.22
CA ASP A 38 -23.29 81.72 33.77
C ASP A 38 -22.94 80.26 33.44
N THR A 39 -23.75 79.30 33.93
CA THR A 39 -23.60 77.86 33.64
C THR A 39 -24.40 77.38 32.42
N VAL A 40 -25.42 78.14 31.99
CA VAL A 40 -26.22 77.84 30.79
C VAL A 40 -25.38 77.60 29.52
N PRO A 41 -24.39 78.43 29.16
CA PRO A 41 -23.60 78.20 27.94
C PRO A 41 -22.80 76.89 27.97
N PHE A 42 -22.35 76.43 29.14
CA PHE A 42 -21.64 75.16 29.28
C PHE A 42 -22.59 73.96 29.06
N TRP A 43 -23.82 74.02 29.58
CA TRP A 43 -24.83 72.99 29.35
C TRP A 43 -25.26 72.92 27.88
N VAL A 44 -25.41 74.07 27.21
CA VAL A 44 -25.71 74.12 25.78
C VAL A 44 -24.57 73.49 24.97
N ASN A 45 -23.30 73.81 25.28
CA ASN A 45 -22.15 73.21 24.64
C ASN A 45 -22.07 71.68 24.87
N PHE A 46 -22.35 71.22 26.11
CA PHE A 46 -22.40 69.80 26.43
C PHE A 46 -23.50 69.07 25.66
N ILE A 47 -24.69 69.65 25.53
CA ILE A 47 -25.80 69.07 24.76
C ILE A 47 -25.43 68.98 23.28
N VAL A 48 -24.87 70.05 22.70
CA VAL A 48 -24.41 70.06 21.30
C VAL A 48 -23.33 68.99 21.08
N PHE A 49 -22.37 68.88 22.01
CA PHE A 49 -21.35 67.84 21.97
C PHE A 49 -21.94 66.43 22.06
N CYS A 50 -22.88 66.18 22.97
CA CYS A 50 -23.58 64.89 23.08
C CYS A 50 -24.35 64.53 21.80
N VAL A 51 -24.99 65.51 21.15
CA VAL A 51 -25.72 65.29 19.88
C VAL A 51 -24.74 64.93 18.76
N VAL A 52 -23.65 65.68 18.60
CA VAL A 52 -22.62 65.39 17.59
C VAL A 52 -21.98 64.04 17.84
N MET A 53 -21.65 63.72 19.10
CA MET A 53 -21.09 62.44 19.49
C MET A 53 -22.05 61.28 19.22
N GLY A 54 -23.34 61.44 19.56
CA GLY A 54 -24.39 60.46 19.27
C GLY A 54 -24.50 60.13 17.78
N ILE A 55 -24.42 61.14 16.91
CA ILE A 55 -24.46 60.94 15.45
C ILE A 55 -23.21 60.21 14.93
N ILE A 56 -22.02 60.56 15.43
CA ILE A 56 -20.76 59.95 15.01
C ILE A 56 -20.66 58.50 15.51
N LEU A 57 -21.07 58.21 16.75
CA LEU A 57 -20.96 56.88 17.37
C LEU A 57 -22.05 55.91 16.93
N ARG A 58 -23.23 56.38 16.51
CA ARG A 58 -24.33 55.50 16.10
C ARG A 58 -23.95 54.54 14.97
N LYS A 59 -23.12 54.99 14.02
CA LYS A 59 -22.64 54.15 12.90
C LYS A 59 -21.64 53.06 13.32
N PRO A 60 -20.52 53.35 14.02
CA PRO A 60 -19.57 52.32 14.44
C PRO A 60 -20.12 51.39 15.53
N PHE A 61 -20.97 51.88 16.45
CA PHE A 61 -21.56 51.03 17.49
C PHE A 61 -22.51 49.98 16.89
N ALA A 62 -23.42 50.37 15.98
CA ALA A 62 -24.32 49.41 15.35
C ALA A 62 -23.55 48.35 14.52
N GLY A 63 -22.51 48.75 13.79
CA GLY A 63 -21.69 47.83 13.01
C GLY A 63 -20.88 46.84 13.85
N PHE A 64 -20.37 47.25 15.01
CA PHE A 64 -19.58 46.36 15.87
C PHE A 64 -20.42 45.22 16.48
N TRP A 65 -21.65 45.50 16.89
CA TRP A 65 -22.55 44.48 17.42
C TRP A 65 -23.06 43.54 16.32
N GLY A 66 -23.34 44.06 15.12
CA GLY A 66 -23.69 43.24 13.95
C GLY A 66 -22.54 42.32 13.52
N ASP A 67 -21.34 42.87 13.32
CA ASP A 67 -20.14 42.10 12.92
C ASP A 67 -19.82 40.98 13.92
N ARG A 68 -20.03 41.21 15.22
CA ARG A 68 -19.83 40.19 16.27
C ARG A 68 -20.93 39.13 16.28
N ALA A 69 -22.19 39.53 16.10
CA ALA A 69 -23.30 38.58 15.98
C ALA A 69 -23.11 37.68 14.75
N ASP A 70 -22.71 38.25 13.62
CA ASP A 70 -22.45 37.52 12.38
C ASP A 70 -21.23 36.59 12.50
N GLN A 71 -20.16 37.01 13.18
CA GLN A 71 -19.03 36.13 13.49
C GLN A 71 -19.43 34.94 14.36
N VAL A 72 -20.26 35.16 15.38
CA VAL A 72 -20.73 34.05 16.25
C VAL A 72 -21.66 33.13 15.48
N ALA A 73 -22.60 33.68 14.70
CA ALA A 73 -23.52 32.90 13.89
C ALA A 73 -22.78 32.05 12.83
N SER A 74 -21.81 32.64 12.13
CA SER A 74 -20.97 31.92 11.16
C SER A 74 -20.10 30.86 11.84
N ALA A 75 -19.50 31.14 12.99
CA ALA A 75 -18.72 30.14 13.73
C ALA A 75 -19.58 28.95 14.19
N VAL A 76 -20.81 29.21 14.64
CA VAL A 76 -21.77 28.16 15.03
C VAL A 76 -22.21 27.34 13.81
N ASN A 77 -22.49 27.98 12.68
CA ASN A 77 -22.89 27.28 11.45
C ASN A 77 -21.73 26.43 10.90
N ALA A 78 -20.52 26.98 10.85
CA ALA A 78 -19.32 26.23 10.46
C ALA A 78 -19.07 25.03 11.39
N GLY A 79 -19.29 25.20 12.71
CA GLY A 79 -19.22 24.10 13.67
C GLY A 79 -20.25 23.01 13.43
N LYS A 80 -21.50 23.37 13.11
CA LYS A 80 -22.57 22.43 12.75
C LYS A 80 -22.25 21.67 11.46
N GLU A 81 -21.78 22.37 10.44
CA GLU A 81 -21.37 21.76 9.16
C GLU A 81 -20.18 20.80 9.36
N ALA A 82 -19.18 21.19 10.15
CA ALA A 82 -18.04 20.34 10.47
C ALA A 82 -18.47 19.08 11.25
N ALA A 83 -19.40 19.22 12.21
CA ALA A 83 -19.96 18.10 12.95
C ALA A 83 -20.75 17.14 12.03
N ALA A 84 -21.59 17.68 11.14
CA ALA A 84 -22.34 16.89 10.17
C ALA A 84 -21.42 16.17 9.16
N ALA A 85 -20.37 16.83 8.69
CA ALA A 85 -19.37 16.22 7.82
C ALA A 85 -18.58 15.12 8.54
N ALA A 86 -18.24 15.32 9.82
CA ALA A 86 -17.58 14.32 10.64
C ALA A 86 -18.48 13.11 10.90
N SER A 87 -19.77 13.32 11.20
CA SER A 87 -20.72 12.22 11.40
C SER A 87 -20.93 11.40 10.12
N ALA A 88 -21.06 12.05 8.96
CA ALA A 88 -21.18 11.38 7.68
C ALA A 88 -19.95 10.51 7.37
N ARG A 89 -18.75 11.05 7.57
CA ARG A 89 -17.49 10.29 7.39
C ARG A 89 -17.39 9.10 8.34
N LEU A 90 -17.88 9.25 9.56
CA LEU A 90 -17.85 8.20 10.57
C LEU A 90 -18.86 7.08 10.22
N GLU A 91 -20.03 7.44 9.70
CA GLU A 91 -21.01 6.48 9.19
C GLU A 91 -20.46 5.72 7.97
N ASP A 92 -19.87 6.42 7.00
CA ASP A 92 -19.22 5.81 5.84
C ASP A 92 -18.09 4.84 6.26
N ALA A 93 -17.27 5.25 7.23
CA ALA A 93 -16.21 4.40 7.76
C ALA A 93 -16.78 3.17 8.47
N ARG A 94 -17.84 3.33 9.28
CA ARG A 94 -18.51 2.20 9.95
C ARG A 94 -19.14 1.24 8.96
N ALA A 95 -19.76 1.74 7.89
CA ALA A 95 -20.33 0.93 6.82
C ALA A 95 -19.23 0.08 6.16
N LYS A 96 -18.09 0.69 5.83
CA LYS A 96 -16.91 -0.02 5.28
C LYS A 96 -16.33 -1.03 6.28
N HIS A 97 -16.29 -0.71 7.56
CA HIS A 97 -15.83 -1.65 8.59
C HIS A 97 -16.75 -2.88 8.71
N GLY A 98 -18.07 -2.70 8.63
CA GLY A 98 -19.04 -3.79 8.70
C GLY A 98 -18.93 -4.78 7.53
N THR A 99 -18.52 -4.33 6.34
CA THR A 99 -18.34 -5.21 5.17
C THR A 99 -17.04 -6.01 5.23
N ILE A 100 -15.97 -5.48 5.86
CA ILE A 100 -14.67 -6.16 5.96
C ILE A 100 -14.79 -7.50 6.68
N ASP A 101 -15.54 -7.60 7.78
CA ASP A 101 -15.68 -8.88 8.50
C ASP A 101 -16.35 -9.96 7.63
N GLN A 102 -17.30 -9.57 6.79
CA GLN A 102 -17.96 -10.49 5.85
C GLN A 102 -17.01 -10.88 4.72
N GLU A 103 -16.22 -9.93 4.20
CA GLU A 103 -15.21 -10.19 3.18
C GLU A 103 -14.11 -11.14 3.69
N VAL A 104 -13.64 -10.94 4.93
CA VAL A 104 -12.66 -11.82 5.58
C VAL A 104 -13.21 -13.22 5.76
N LYS A 105 -14.48 -13.36 6.19
CA LYS A 105 -15.14 -14.68 6.27
C LYS A 105 -15.24 -15.35 4.89
N LYS A 106 -15.69 -14.62 3.87
CA LYS A 106 -15.76 -15.13 2.48
C LYS A 106 -14.38 -15.52 1.95
N LEU A 107 -13.35 -14.74 2.25
CA LEU A 107 -11.97 -15.01 1.86
C LEU A 107 -11.45 -16.28 2.54
N ARG A 108 -11.70 -16.44 3.85
CA ARG A 108 -11.29 -17.64 4.60
C ARG A 108 -11.93 -18.90 4.02
N VAL A 109 -13.23 -18.85 3.70
CA VAL A 109 -13.94 -19.99 3.07
C VAL A 109 -13.36 -20.33 1.70
N ARG A 110 -13.06 -19.32 0.86
CA ARG A 110 -12.41 -19.55 -0.44
C ARG A 110 -11.03 -20.17 -0.28
N ILE A 111 -10.20 -19.63 0.62
CA ILE A 111 -8.87 -20.17 0.89
C ILE A 111 -8.94 -21.63 1.35
N SER A 112 -9.88 -21.99 2.24
CA SER A 112 -10.02 -23.39 2.66
C SER A 112 -10.43 -24.31 1.51
N GLN A 113 -11.37 -23.89 0.67
CA GLN A 113 -11.82 -24.68 -0.48
C GLN A 113 -10.73 -24.85 -1.54
N GLU A 114 -10.00 -23.78 -1.83
CA GLU A 114 -8.86 -23.81 -2.75
C GLU A 114 -7.73 -24.67 -2.20
N ALA A 115 -7.43 -24.58 -0.90
CA ALA A 115 -6.41 -25.39 -0.24
C ALA A 115 -6.75 -26.88 -0.26
N GLU A 116 -8.01 -27.26 0.00
CA GLU A 116 -8.45 -28.66 -0.08
C GLU A 116 -8.34 -29.20 -1.52
N THR A 117 -8.78 -28.41 -2.51
CA THR A 117 -8.72 -28.80 -3.92
C THR A 117 -7.27 -28.96 -4.39
N GLU A 118 -6.41 -28.02 -4.03
CA GLU A 118 -4.99 -28.06 -4.41
C GLU A 118 -4.25 -29.18 -3.68
N ALA A 119 -4.58 -29.46 -2.41
CA ALA A 119 -4.02 -30.59 -1.68
C ALA A 119 -4.34 -31.92 -2.38
N VAL A 120 -5.58 -32.12 -2.82
CA VAL A 120 -5.97 -33.31 -3.60
C VAL A 120 -5.19 -33.36 -4.91
N ARG A 121 -5.06 -32.24 -5.63
CA ARG A 121 -4.31 -32.16 -6.90
C ARG A 121 -2.84 -32.55 -6.71
N ILE A 122 -2.19 -32.03 -5.66
CA ILE A 122 -0.79 -32.35 -5.33
C ILE A 122 -0.63 -33.84 -5.03
N VAL A 123 -1.55 -34.43 -4.27
CA VAL A 123 -1.49 -35.87 -3.93
C VAL A 123 -1.66 -36.73 -5.18
N GLU A 124 -2.61 -36.43 -6.06
CA GLU A 124 -2.81 -37.17 -7.31
C GLU A 124 -1.62 -37.01 -8.26
N GLU A 125 -1.07 -35.81 -8.38
CA GLU A 125 0.15 -35.58 -9.17
C GLU A 125 1.36 -36.34 -8.60
N ALA A 126 1.51 -36.37 -7.26
CA ALA A 126 2.56 -37.13 -6.60
C ALA A 126 2.42 -38.64 -6.86
N LYS A 127 1.20 -39.18 -6.80
CA LYS A 127 0.93 -40.60 -7.14
C LYS A 127 1.27 -40.89 -8.60
N ALA A 128 0.82 -40.06 -9.53
CA ALA A 128 1.11 -40.23 -10.95
C ALA A 128 2.63 -40.19 -11.23
N ARG A 129 3.35 -39.26 -10.59
CA ARG A 129 4.82 -39.19 -10.66
C ARG A 129 5.48 -40.43 -10.07
N ALA A 130 5.00 -40.94 -8.94
CA ALA A 130 5.54 -42.16 -8.32
C ALA A 130 5.36 -43.38 -9.25
N VAL A 131 4.20 -43.53 -9.88
CA VAL A 131 3.95 -44.59 -10.87
C VAL A 131 4.88 -44.43 -12.08
N ALA A 132 5.05 -43.22 -12.60
CA ALA A 132 5.96 -42.97 -13.72
C ALA A 132 7.43 -43.26 -13.37
N ILE A 133 7.87 -42.93 -12.16
CA ILE A 133 9.22 -43.27 -11.67
C ILE A 133 9.39 -44.78 -11.60
N LYS A 134 8.41 -45.50 -11.04
CA LYS A 134 8.45 -46.96 -10.96
C LYS A 134 8.51 -47.60 -12.35
N GLY A 135 7.72 -47.12 -13.30
CA GLY A 135 7.75 -47.58 -14.69
C GLY A 135 9.13 -47.38 -15.31
N ARG A 136 9.70 -46.18 -15.23
CA ARG A 136 11.05 -45.88 -15.74
C ARG A 136 12.13 -46.74 -15.09
N ALA A 137 12.03 -47.02 -13.79
CA ALA A 137 12.96 -47.89 -13.09
C ALA A 137 12.86 -49.34 -13.59
N GLN A 138 11.64 -49.85 -13.82
CA GLN A 138 11.43 -51.18 -14.40
C GLN A 138 11.97 -51.27 -15.82
N ASP A 139 11.67 -50.29 -16.67
CA ASP A 139 12.18 -50.23 -18.04
C ASP A 139 13.72 -50.19 -18.03
N GLY A 140 14.32 -49.38 -17.16
CA GLY A 140 15.76 -49.30 -16.97
C GLY A 140 16.38 -50.64 -16.54
N LEU A 141 15.77 -51.34 -15.58
CA LEU A 141 16.24 -52.66 -15.14
C LEU A 141 16.15 -53.70 -16.26
N THR A 142 15.10 -53.68 -17.08
CA THR A 142 14.97 -54.61 -18.21
C THR A 142 16.03 -54.35 -19.28
N ALA A 143 16.30 -53.08 -19.58
CA ALA A 143 17.34 -52.69 -20.54
C ALA A 143 18.74 -53.06 -20.02
N GLU A 144 19.03 -52.81 -18.75
CA GLU A 144 20.31 -53.14 -18.14
C GLU A 144 20.52 -54.66 -18.04
N GLY A 145 19.47 -55.42 -17.71
CA GLY A 145 19.49 -56.89 -17.72
C GLY A 145 19.81 -57.47 -19.10
N GLY A 146 19.18 -56.97 -20.16
CA GLY A 146 19.48 -57.41 -21.53
C GLY A 146 20.91 -57.06 -21.98
N ASN A 147 21.40 -55.88 -21.58
CA ASN A 147 22.77 -55.46 -21.85
C ASN A 147 23.79 -56.33 -21.08
N LEU A 148 23.51 -56.66 -19.82
CA LEU A 148 24.32 -57.56 -19.00
C LEU A 148 24.36 -58.97 -19.59
N GLU A 149 23.23 -59.51 -20.03
CA GLU A 149 23.17 -60.82 -20.66
C GLU A 149 24.00 -60.86 -21.95
N THR A 150 23.90 -59.82 -22.79
CA THR A 150 24.68 -59.70 -24.02
C THR A 150 26.19 -59.67 -23.71
N ARG A 151 26.62 -58.84 -22.76
CA ARG A 151 28.04 -58.76 -22.34
C ARG A 151 28.54 -60.08 -21.76
N LEU A 152 27.75 -60.75 -20.92
CA LEU A 152 28.12 -62.05 -20.37
C LEU A 152 28.29 -63.11 -21.45
N ARG A 153 27.44 -63.11 -22.50
CA ARG A 153 27.57 -64.02 -23.64
C ARG A 153 28.84 -63.76 -24.43
N GLU A 154 29.19 -62.51 -24.67
CA GLU A 154 30.44 -62.12 -25.34
C GLU A 154 31.66 -62.56 -24.53
N GLU A 155 31.73 -62.24 -23.24
CA GLU A 155 32.83 -62.65 -22.35
C GLU A 155 32.96 -64.18 -22.25
N LEU A 156 31.82 -64.90 -22.18
CA LEU A 156 31.83 -66.36 -22.15
C LEU A 156 32.35 -66.93 -23.47
N ALA A 157 31.92 -66.39 -24.62
CA ALA A 157 32.38 -66.82 -25.93
C ALA A 157 33.91 -66.63 -26.07
N ASP A 158 34.44 -65.48 -25.64
CA ASP A 158 35.87 -65.21 -25.62
C ASP A 158 36.64 -66.18 -24.73
N GLN A 159 36.15 -66.47 -23.52
CA GLN A 159 36.80 -67.43 -22.63
C GLN A 159 36.75 -68.86 -23.17
N VAL A 160 35.64 -69.26 -23.80
CA VAL A 160 35.51 -70.58 -24.43
C VAL A 160 36.48 -70.70 -25.61
N LEU A 161 36.61 -69.65 -26.43
CA LEU A 161 37.57 -69.61 -27.54
C LEU A 161 39.01 -69.71 -27.04
N LEU A 162 39.37 -68.93 -26.01
CA LEU A 162 40.70 -68.99 -25.40
C LEU A 162 41.02 -70.39 -24.85
N LYS A 163 40.07 -71.02 -24.16
CA LYS A 163 40.24 -72.39 -23.65
C LYS A 163 40.30 -73.43 -24.76
N ALA A 164 39.49 -73.29 -25.81
CA ALA A 164 39.56 -74.15 -26.98
C ALA A 164 40.91 -74.03 -27.68
N GLU A 165 41.44 -72.80 -27.85
CA GLU A 165 42.76 -72.55 -28.42
C GLU A 165 43.86 -73.22 -27.58
N GLU A 166 43.83 -73.06 -26.25
CA GLU A 166 44.77 -73.68 -25.32
C GLU A 166 44.75 -75.22 -25.44
N ILE A 167 43.56 -75.83 -25.47
CA ILE A 167 43.40 -77.28 -25.62
C ILE A 167 43.90 -77.74 -27.00
N ILE A 168 43.51 -77.07 -28.09
CA ILE A 168 43.95 -77.40 -29.45
C ILE A 168 45.46 -77.34 -29.53
N ARG A 169 46.08 -76.27 -29.03
CA ARG A 169 47.53 -76.08 -29.02
C ARG A 169 48.24 -77.17 -28.21
N SER A 170 47.68 -77.57 -27.07
CA SER A 170 48.24 -78.64 -26.22
C SER A 170 48.17 -80.04 -26.84
N ARG A 171 47.19 -80.29 -27.72
CA ARG A 171 46.97 -81.58 -28.40
C ARG A 171 47.52 -81.62 -29.82
N MET A 172 48.15 -80.55 -30.29
CA MET A 172 48.64 -80.43 -31.65
C MET A 172 49.94 -81.22 -31.81
N ASP A 173 49.87 -82.35 -32.51
CA ASP A 173 51.02 -83.17 -32.87
C ASP A 173 51.22 -83.24 -34.40
N SER A 174 52.36 -83.80 -34.84
CA SER A 174 52.71 -83.89 -36.27
C SER A 174 51.81 -84.84 -37.09
N GLN A 175 50.99 -85.66 -36.44
CA GLN A 175 50.07 -86.60 -37.06
C GLN A 175 48.69 -85.95 -37.28
N VAL A 176 48.22 -85.16 -36.31
CA VAL A 176 47.01 -84.34 -36.38
C VAL A 176 47.16 -83.24 -37.44
N ASP A 177 48.29 -82.54 -37.48
CA ASP A 177 48.57 -81.49 -38.49
C ASP A 177 48.50 -82.03 -39.93
N ARG A 178 49.10 -83.20 -40.17
CA ARG A 178 49.01 -83.89 -41.47
C ARG A 178 47.57 -84.24 -41.85
N LYS A 179 46.77 -84.77 -40.91
CA LYS A 179 45.36 -85.08 -41.15
C LYS A 179 44.52 -83.83 -41.46
N LEU A 180 44.77 -82.71 -40.79
CA LEU A 180 44.08 -81.44 -41.06
C LEU A 180 44.41 -80.89 -42.45
N ARG A 181 45.68 -80.93 -42.86
CA ARG A 181 46.11 -80.55 -44.21
C ARG A 181 45.47 -81.40 -45.30
N ASP A 182 45.47 -82.72 -45.13
CA ASP A 182 44.87 -83.63 -46.12
C ASP A 182 43.35 -83.45 -46.20
N GLY A 183 42.69 -83.13 -45.08
CA GLY A 183 41.26 -82.77 -45.05
C GLY A 183 40.97 -81.47 -45.79
N ALA A 184 41.71 -80.40 -45.51
CA ALA A 184 41.54 -79.12 -46.18
C ALA A 184 41.73 -79.21 -47.71
N LEU A 185 42.70 -80.00 -48.17
CA LEU A 185 42.92 -80.24 -49.60
C LEU A 185 41.74 -80.96 -50.27
N ARG A 186 41.06 -81.88 -49.55
CA ARG A 186 39.83 -82.53 -50.07
C ARG A 186 38.65 -81.58 -50.12
N ASP A 187 38.46 -80.74 -49.10
CA ASP A 187 37.34 -79.80 -49.08
C ASP A 187 37.46 -78.76 -50.20
N VAL A 188 38.67 -78.26 -50.48
CA VAL A 188 38.92 -77.38 -51.63
C VAL A 188 38.70 -78.13 -52.95
N SER A 189 39.14 -79.40 -53.05
CA SER A 189 38.89 -80.20 -54.25
C SER A 189 37.41 -80.44 -54.51
N ASN A 190 36.59 -80.54 -53.46
CA ASN A 190 35.13 -80.71 -53.58
C ASN A 190 34.39 -79.40 -53.91
N LEU A 191 34.99 -78.23 -53.63
CA LEU A 191 34.44 -76.92 -53.98
C LEU A 191 34.76 -76.48 -55.42
N VAL A 192 35.77 -77.10 -56.03
CA VAL A 192 36.26 -76.79 -57.39
C VAL A 192 35.73 -77.80 -58.43
N GLN A 193 35.09 -78.88 -58.00
CA GLN A 193 34.29 -79.79 -58.85
C GLN A 193 32.83 -79.34 -58.90
#